data_AF-A0A1P9WSD6-F1
#
_entry.id   AF-A0A1P9WSD6-F1
#
_cell.length_a   1.000
_cell.length_b   1.000
_cell.length_c   1.000
_cell.angle_alpha   90.00
_cell.angle_beta   90.00
_cell.angle_gamma   90.00
#
_symmetry.space_group_name_H-M   'P 1'
#
loop_
_entity.id
_entity.type
_entity.pdbx_description
1 polymer ?
#
loop_
_entity_poly.entity_id
_entity_poly.type
_entity_poly.pdbx_seq_one_letter_code
_entity_poly.pdbx_strand_id
1 'polypeptide(L)'
;MNEEHIILRAPSVSTRDIFAGSGGGFSTLESAESIVAGLSVEVADLTTSDLADITRSPDVVAVAPGVPMKLVEPFERMDVPQPTAQSIAWGVQAVGADTSPFTGNGIVVAVLDTGIDAAHPAFAGVTIIQKDFTGEGDGDQDGHGTHCAGTIFGQTVNGTRIGVATGVRKALIGKVLGENGGGSAGIVNAVNWAVQNGANVISMSLGIDFPGLVKRLEGSGMPTELAVSKALEGYRANVQLFEKLAQLVRAGSGFFQPTLLIAAAGNESRRNVNPQFEIAVSPPAVSDGFISVAALGQSGTQFSVAPFSNTGAIVAGPGVNILSAKPGGGFASMSGTSMATPHVAGIAALWAEQLRANGVLSPGTLTARLIASGVTGNLVSGFDPFDVGTGMVRAPQ
;
A
#
# COMPACT_ATOMS: atom_id res chain seq x y z
N MET A 1 24.85 13.43 15.68
CA MET A 1 23.50 13.97 15.43
C MET A 1 22.52 12.88 15.78
N ASN A 2 21.38 13.25 16.34
CA ASN A 2 20.28 12.31 16.54
C ASN A 2 19.49 12.27 15.22
N GLU A 3 19.17 11.07 14.77
CA GLU A 3 18.34 10.83 13.58
C GLU A 3 17.16 9.94 13.99
N GLU A 4 15.96 10.23 13.50
CA GLU A 4 14.79 9.38 13.71
C GLU A 4 15.05 7.99 13.11
N HIS A 5 14.83 6.95 13.90
CA HIS A 5 14.94 5.56 13.47
C HIS A 5 13.69 4.78 13.84
N ILE A 6 13.34 3.85 12.95
CA ILE A 6 12.27 2.88 13.11
C ILE A 6 12.92 1.57 13.52
N ILE A 7 12.44 0.99 14.62
CA ILE A 7 12.91 -0.25 15.18
C ILE A 7 11.74 -1.24 15.15
N LEU A 8 11.89 -2.33 14.39
CA LEU A 8 10.96 -3.46 14.43
C LEU A 8 11.46 -4.46 15.45
N ARG A 9 10.64 -4.77 16.45
CA ARG A 9 10.94 -5.81 17.44
C ARG A 9 9.95 -6.96 17.33
N ALA A 10 10.45 -8.18 17.53
CA ALA A 10 9.64 -9.36 17.73
C ALA A 10 9.98 -9.98 19.10
N PRO A 11 9.07 -10.76 19.72
CA PRO A 11 9.29 -11.25 21.07
C PRO A 11 10.55 -12.11 21.12
N SER A 12 11.43 -11.84 22.07
CA SER A 12 12.48 -12.79 22.39
C SER A 12 11.84 -14.03 23.00
N VAL A 13 12.01 -15.18 22.34
CA VAL A 13 11.74 -16.45 23.00
C VAL A 13 12.90 -16.67 23.96
N SER A 14 12.64 -16.58 25.27
CA SER A 14 13.62 -17.01 26.27
C SER A 14 13.89 -18.49 26.05
N THR A 15 15.00 -18.78 25.38
CA THR A 15 15.56 -20.13 25.39
C THR A 15 16.42 -20.23 26.64
N ARG A 16 16.26 -21.32 27.42
CA ARG A 16 17.21 -21.60 28.50
C ARG A 16 18.57 -21.72 27.85
N ASP A 17 19.44 -20.76 28.12
CA ASP A 17 20.85 -20.90 27.81
C ASP A 17 21.42 -21.98 28.74
N ILE A 18 21.55 -23.20 28.22
CA ILE A 18 22.11 -24.34 28.95
C ILE A 18 23.62 -24.17 29.24
N PHE A 19 24.25 -23.12 28.69
CA PHE A 19 25.64 -22.75 28.94
C PHE A 19 25.78 -21.53 29.88
N ALA A 20 24.69 -20.84 30.19
CA ALA A 20 24.67 -19.82 31.24
C ALA A 20 24.67 -20.51 32.62
N GLY A 21 25.86 -20.61 33.22
CA GLY A 21 26.03 -21.07 34.59
C GLY A 21 25.19 -20.24 35.57
N SER A 22 24.77 -20.86 36.67
CA SER A 22 23.95 -20.26 37.73
C SER A 22 24.64 -19.05 38.37
N GLY A 23 24.48 -17.87 37.78
CA GLY A 23 24.91 -16.58 38.30
C GLY A 23 23.74 -15.60 38.19
N GLY A 24 23.29 -15.09 39.34
CA GLY A 24 21.98 -14.45 39.47
C GLY A 24 21.84 -13.03 38.92
N GLY A 25 20.57 -12.60 38.95
CA GLY A 25 20.16 -11.20 39.06
C GLY A 25 20.06 -10.41 37.75
N PHE A 26 18.92 -10.53 37.07
CA PHE A 26 18.32 -9.38 36.38
C PHE A 26 16.86 -9.25 36.81
N SER A 27 16.54 -8.08 37.35
CA SER A 27 15.21 -7.67 37.77
C SER A 27 14.24 -7.70 36.60
N THR A 28 13.13 -8.41 36.78
CA THR A 28 11.95 -8.33 35.93
C THR A 28 11.42 -6.90 35.95
N LEU A 29 11.66 -6.14 34.89
CA LEU A 29 10.80 -5.00 34.56
C LEU A 29 9.44 -5.56 34.17
N GLU A 30 8.37 -5.06 34.80
CA GLU A 30 7.00 -5.42 34.48
C GLU A 30 6.71 -5.08 33.01
N SER A 31 6.68 -6.11 32.16
CA SER A 31 6.12 -6.04 30.84
C SER A 31 4.60 -5.93 30.97
N ALA A 32 4.07 -4.72 30.79
CA ALA A 32 2.64 -4.55 30.61
C ALA A 32 2.23 -5.16 29.24
N GLU A 33 1.42 -6.21 29.31
CA GLU A 33 0.63 -6.84 28.23
C GLU A 33 1.40 -7.38 27.01
N SER A 34 2.00 -8.56 27.19
CA SER A 34 2.33 -9.49 26.10
C SER A 34 1.33 -10.63 26.11
N ILE A 35 0.31 -10.62 25.22
CA ILE A 35 -0.21 -11.77 24.45
C ILE A 35 -1.08 -11.16 23.31
N VAL A 36 -0.91 -11.30 21.99
CA VAL A 36 -0.54 -12.39 21.07
C VAL A 36 0.06 -11.73 19.80
N ALA A 37 1.06 -12.36 19.16
CA ALA A 37 1.85 -11.96 17.98
C ALA A 37 3.07 -11.02 18.20
N GLY A 38 3.06 -10.20 19.25
CA GLY A 38 4.27 -9.62 19.87
C GLY A 38 5.25 -8.82 18.99
N LEU A 39 4.82 -8.40 17.80
CA LEU A 39 5.53 -7.43 16.99
C LEU A 39 5.29 -6.02 17.53
N SER A 40 6.34 -5.27 17.86
CA SER A 40 6.25 -3.84 18.16
C SER A 40 7.04 -3.02 17.15
N VAL A 41 6.52 -1.81 16.91
CA VAL A 41 7.19 -0.78 16.12
C VAL A 41 7.53 0.33 17.12
N GLU A 42 8.81 0.61 17.25
CA GLU A 42 9.31 1.73 18.05
C GLU A 42 9.90 2.78 17.11
N VAL A 43 9.68 4.05 17.44
CA VAL A 43 10.27 5.18 16.74
C VAL A 43 11.04 6.00 17.77
N ALA A 44 12.33 6.23 17.52
CA ALA A 44 13.20 6.92 18.46
C ALA A 44 14.27 7.74 17.73
N ASP A 45 14.64 8.87 18.31
CA ASP A 45 15.80 9.66 17.90
C ASP A 45 17.07 9.03 18.47
N LEU A 46 17.88 8.40 17.61
CA LEU A 46 19.04 7.61 18.03
C LEU A 46 20.36 8.27 17.64
N THR A 47 21.37 8.12 18.50
CA THR A 47 22.77 8.37 18.16
C THR A 47 23.39 7.13 17.50
N THR A 48 24.57 7.30 16.90
CA THR A 48 25.37 6.18 16.38
C THR A 48 25.77 5.17 17.46
N SER A 49 25.92 5.61 18.72
CA SER A 49 26.19 4.68 19.84
C SER A 49 24.95 3.85 20.15
N ASP A 50 23.77 4.49 20.21
CA ASP A 50 22.51 3.80 20.50
C ASP A 50 22.20 2.74 19.44
N LEU A 51 22.47 3.04 18.16
CA LEU A 51 22.33 2.08 17.07
C LEU A 51 23.19 0.83 17.26
N ALA A 52 24.42 0.98 17.74
CA ALA A 52 25.31 -0.16 17.97
C ALA A 52 24.80 -1.08 19.08
N ASP A 53 24.11 -0.54 20.08
CA ASP A 53 23.54 -1.30 21.18
C ASP A 53 22.20 -1.92 20.79
N ILE A 54 21.32 -1.17 20.12
CA ILE A 54 20.00 -1.64 19.67
C ILE A 54 20.14 -2.78 18.65
N THR A 55 21.06 -2.67 17.69
CA THR A 55 21.26 -3.71 16.66
C THR A 55 21.81 -5.02 17.22
N ARG A 56 22.36 -5.03 18.43
CA ARG A 56 22.79 -6.25 19.13
C ARG A 56 21.67 -6.90 19.95
N SER A 57 20.55 -6.21 20.12
CA SER A 57 19.43 -6.71 20.91
C SER A 57 18.75 -7.87 20.18
N PRO A 58 18.58 -9.04 20.82
CA PRO A 58 18.11 -10.27 20.14
C PRO A 58 16.64 -10.23 19.71
N ASP A 59 15.88 -9.27 20.22
CA ASP A 59 14.48 -9.00 19.89
C ASP A 59 14.33 -8.01 18.72
N VAL A 60 15.42 -7.36 18.27
CA VAL A 60 15.38 -6.40 17.15
C VAL A 60 15.51 -7.12 15.82
N VAL A 61 14.50 -6.97 14.96
CA VAL A 61 14.40 -7.62 13.64
C VAL A 61 14.87 -6.69 12.52
N ALA A 62 14.64 -5.39 12.66
CA ALA A 62 15.09 -4.39 11.70
C ALA A 62 15.27 -3.03 12.38
N VAL A 63 16.25 -2.26 11.89
CA VAL A 63 16.43 -0.85 12.22
C VAL A 63 16.66 -0.10 10.91
N ALA A 64 15.93 0.99 10.70
CA ALA A 64 16.10 1.83 9.52
C ALA A 64 15.86 3.30 9.87
N PRO A 65 16.56 4.24 9.21
CA PRO A 65 16.28 5.66 9.38
C PRO A 65 14.89 6.00 8.83
N GLY A 66 14.22 6.95 9.48
CA GLY A 66 13.00 7.56 8.94
C GLY A 66 13.30 8.27 7.62
N VAL A 67 12.51 7.98 6.58
CA VAL A 67 12.62 8.65 5.27
C VAL A 67 11.30 9.31 4.90
N PRO A 68 11.34 10.45 4.17
CA PRO A 68 10.13 11.08 3.69
C PRO A 68 9.42 10.18 2.68
N MET A 69 8.10 10.12 2.83
CA MET A 69 7.18 9.42 1.96
C MET A 69 6.29 10.45 1.29
N LYS A 70 5.93 10.20 0.04
CA LYS A 70 5.00 11.05 -0.69
C LYS A 70 3.94 10.21 -1.37
N LEU A 71 2.90 10.91 -1.77
CA LEU A 71 1.91 10.36 -2.67
C LEU A 71 2.58 9.97 -3.99
N VAL A 72 2.17 8.84 -4.55
CA VAL A 72 2.41 8.58 -5.96
C VAL A 72 1.39 9.43 -6.72
N GLU A 73 1.73 10.70 -6.95
CA GLU A 73 0.79 11.71 -7.43
C GLU A 73 0.14 11.29 -8.74
N PRO A 74 -1.18 11.45 -8.87
CA PRO A 74 -1.85 11.20 -10.13
C PRO A 74 -1.31 12.18 -11.19
N PHE A 75 -0.98 11.63 -12.36
CA PHE A 75 -0.49 12.38 -13.51
C PHE A 75 -1.51 13.42 -14.01
N GLU A 76 -2.80 13.10 -13.88
CA GLU A 76 -3.91 13.98 -14.24
C GLU A 76 -5.03 13.87 -13.21
N ARG A 77 -5.67 15.00 -12.90
CA ARG A 77 -6.88 15.10 -12.07
C ARG A 77 -7.89 16.00 -12.78
N MET A 78 -9.06 15.45 -13.10
CA MET A 78 -10.14 16.16 -13.77
C MET A 78 -11.45 15.96 -13.01
N ASP A 79 -12.14 17.06 -12.73
CA ASP A 79 -13.52 16.98 -12.25
C ASP A 79 -14.43 16.48 -13.37
N VAL A 80 -15.25 15.50 -13.05
CA VAL A 80 -16.16 14.90 -14.04
C VAL A 80 -17.58 15.37 -13.74
N PRO A 81 -18.25 16.04 -14.70
CA PRO A 81 -19.66 16.33 -14.59
C PRO A 81 -20.44 15.05 -14.30
N GLN A 82 -21.51 15.17 -13.51
CA GLN A 82 -22.34 14.02 -13.16
C GLN A 82 -22.79 13.26 -14.42
N PRO A 83 -22.54 11.94 -14.52
CA PRO A 83 -23.03 11.14 -15.63
C PRO A 83 -24.56 11.24 -15.71
N THR A 84 -25.08 11.50 -16.91
CA THR A 84 -26.53 11.64 -17.14
C THR A 84 -27.24 10.31 -17.40
N ALA A 85 -26.49 9.21 -17.46
CA ALA A 85 -26.98 7.85 -17.70
C ALA A 85 -26.34 6.86 -16.72
N GLN A 86 -27.02 5.72 -16.49
CA GLN A 86 -26.44 4.61 -15.76
C GLN A 86 -25.14 4.16 -16.44
N SER A 87 -24.07 4.03 -15.66
CA SER A 87 -22.76 3.66 -16.19
C SER A 87 -21.97 2.85 -15.17
N ILE A 88 -21.03 2.07 -15.65
CA ILE A 88 -20.04 1.38 -14.82
C ILE A 88 -18.70 1.93 -15.25
N ALA A 89 -17.87 2.34 -14.28
CA ALA A 89 -16.52 2.81 -14.56
C ALA A 89 -15.76 1.74 -15.37
N TRP A 90 -15.09 2.16 -16.45
CA TRP A 90 -14.47 1.24 -17.39
C TRP A 90 -13.50 0.28 -16.70
N GLY A 91 -12.77 0.76 -15.69
CA GLY A 91 -11.82 -0.04 -14.92
C GLY A 91 -12.49 -1.20 -14.18
N VAL A 92 -13.69 -1.00 -13.64
CA VAL A 92 -14.50 -2.05 -12.99
C VAL A 92 -14.89 -3.15 -14.00
N GLN A 93 -15.29 -2.76 -15.21
CA GLN A 93 -15.60 -3.70 -16.29
C GLN A 93 -14.34 -4.39 -16.83
N ALA A 94 -13.24 -3.66 -16.97
CA ALA A 94 -11.97 -4.17 -17.45
C ALA A 94 -11.39 -5.25 -16.52
N VAL A 95 -11.63 -5.18 -15.21
CA VAL A 95 -11.24 -6.25 -14.29
C VAL A 95 -12.30 -7.34 -14.13
N GLY A 96 -13.46 -7.23 -14.78
CA GLY A 96 -14.56 -8.20 -14.72
C GLY A 96 -15.33 -8.21 -13.39
N ALA A 97 -15.23 -7.14 -12.61
CA ALA A 97 -15.89 -7.05 -11.30
C ALA A 97 -17.38 -6.71 -11.40
N ASP A 98 -17.83 -6.24 -12.56
CA ASP A 98 -19.24 -5.97 -12.85
C ASP A 98 -20.08 -7.26 -12.97
N THR A 99 -19.45 -8.36 -13.37
CA THR A 99 -20.09 -9.67 -13.62
C THR A 99 -19.71 -10.75 -12.60
N SER A 100 -18.73 -10.49 -11.74
CA SER A 100 -18.31 -11.38 -10.64
C SER A 100 -19.47 -11.73 -9.70
N PRO A 101 -19.64 -13.01 -9.28
CA PRO A 101 -20.60 -13.38 -8.25
C PRO A 101 -20.13 -13.01 -6.83
N PHE A 102 -18.86 -12.63 -6.69
CA PHE A 102 -18.26 -12.16 -5.45
C PHE A 102 -18.29 -10.64 -5.39
N THR A 103 -18.43 -10.09 -4.18
CA THR A 103 -18.55 -8.64 -3.94
C THR A 103 -17.52 -8.11 -2.95
N GLY A 104 -16.72 -8.96 -2.32
CA GLY A 104 -15.84 -8.64 -1.19
C GLY A 104 -16.56 -8.78 0.15
N ASN A 105 -17.65 -9.52 0.21
CA ASN A 105 -18.45 -9.66 1.43
C ASN A 105 -17.64 -10.30 2.58
N GLY A 106 -17.75 -9.69 3.76
CA GLY A 106 -16.99 -10.08 4.95
C GLY A 106 -15.50 -9.74 4.90
N ILE A 107 -14.98 -9.17 3.82
CA ILE A 107 -13.56 -8.79 3.70
C ILE A 107 -13.36 -7.40 4.29
N VAL A 108 -12.28 -7.25 5.08
CA VAL A 108 -11.85 -5.95 5.61
C VAL A 108 -10.74 -5.41 4.73
N VAL A 109 -10.90 -4.18 4.25
CA VAL A 109 -9.89 -3.51 3.43
C VAL A 109 -9.33 -2.31 4.20
N ALA A 110 -8.02 -2.13 4.17
CA ALA A 110 -7.36 -0.93 4.62
C ALA A 110 -6.86 -0.09 3.44
N VAL A 111 -7.03 1.23 3.54
CA VAL A 111 -6.48 2.23 2.62
C VAL A 111 -5.56 3.13 3.44
N LEU A 112 -4.26 3.07 3.14
CA LEU A 112 -3.24 3.90 3.78
C LEU A 112 -2.84 5.01 2.82
N ASP A 113 -3.42 6.20 3.03
CA ASP A 113 -3.43 7.28 2.02
C ASP A 113 -3.61 8.66 2.70
N THR A 114 -4.20 9.65 2.00
CA THR A 114 -4.44 11.03 2.49
C THR A 114 -5.65 11.17 3.42
N GLY A 115 -6.39 10.09 3.66
CA GLY A 115 -7.61 10.04 4.46
C GLY A 115 -8.83 9.63 3.65
N ILE A 116 -10.03 9.93 4.16
CA ILE A 116 -11.30 9.73 3.44
C ILE A 116 -12.30 10.84 3.78
N ASP A 117 -13.10 11.27 2.81
CA ASP A 117 -14.39 11.91 3.06
C ASP A 117 -15.44 10.83 3.36
N ALA A 118 -15.52 10.43 4.63
CA ALA A 118 -16.41 9.35 5.07
C ALA A 118 -17.90 9.66 4.87
N ALA A 119 -18.28 10.93 4.72
CA ALA A 119 -19.66 11.35 4.50
C ALA A 119 -20.10 11.21 3.02
N HIS A 120 -19.17 10.91 2.11
CA HIS A 120 -19.49 10.78 0.70
C HIS A 120 -20.54 9.68 0.43
N PRO A 121 -21.59 9.91 -0.39
CA PRO A 121 -22.66 8.94 -0.63
C PRO A 121 -22.18 7.57 -1.15
N ALA A 122 -21.03 7.52 -1.81
CA ALA A 122 -20.42 6.27 -2.29
C ALA A 122 -20.02 5.32 -1.15
N PHE A 123 -19.94 5.78 0.10
CA PHE A 123 -19.56 4.94 1.23
C PHE A 123 -20.74 4.57 2.13
N ALA A 124 -21.97 4.84 1.67
CA ALA A 124 -23.17 4.49 2.41
C ALA A 124 -23.20 2.99 2.74
N GLY A 125 -23.38 2.67 4.02
CA GLY A 125 -23.43 1.29 4.50
C GLY A 125 -22.08 0.60 4.68
N VAL A 126 -20.97 1.34 4.64
CA VAL A 126 -19.63 0.88 5.03
C VAL A 126 -19.29 1.44 6.42
N THR A 127 -18.89 0.58 7.35
CA THR A 127 -18.30 1.01 8.63
C THR A 127 -16.86 1.43 8.38
N ILE A 128 -16.62 2.75 8.40
CA ILE A 128 -15.30 3.34 8.23
C ILE A 128 -14.67 3.58 9.61
N ILE A 129 -13.47 3.04 9.81
CA ILE A 129 -12.64 3.30 10.99
C ILE A 129 -11.44 4.11 10.53
N GLN A 130 -11.31 5.34 11.02
CA GLN A 130 -10.22 6.24 10.67
C GLN A 130 -9.15 6.24 11.76
N LYS A 131 -7.90 6.44 11.35
CA LYS A 131 -6.81 6.78 12.25
C LYS A 131 -5.80 7.66 11.53
N ASP A 132 -5.50 8.79 12.13
CA ASP A 132 -4.44 9.68 11.71
C ASP A 132 -3.05 9.24 12.21
N PHE A 133 -2.07 9.28 11.31
CA PHE A 133 -0.65 9.04 11.57
C PHE A 133 0.22 10.24 11.16
N THR A 134 -0.38 11.35 10.71
CA THR A 134 0.35 12.57 10.30
C THR A 134 0.34 13.66 11.38
N GLY A 135 -0.59 13.59 12.34
CA GLY A 135 -0.79 14.61 13.36
C GLY A 135 -1.74 15.74 12.93
N GLU A 136 -2.34 15.64 11.73
CA GLU A 136 -3.25 16.63 11.17
C GLU A 136 -4.74 16.33 11.45
N GLY A 137 -5.03 15.21 12.09
CA GLY A 137 -6.38 14.72 12.33
C GLY A 137 -6.99 13.97 11.14
N ASP A 138 -8.13 13.33 11.40
CA ASP A 138 -8.86 12.52 10.44
C ASP A 138 -9.53 13.35 9.32
N GLY A 139 -9.92 12.67 8.24
CA GLY A 139 -10.55 13.27 7.06
C GLY A 139 -9.58 13.36 5.88
N ASP A 140 -10.11 13.65 4.69
CA ASP A 140 -9.32 13.81 3.47
C ASP A 140 -9.29 15.26 3.02
N GLN A 141 -8.09 15.85 3.06
CA GLN A 141 -7.88 17.25 2.63
C GLN A 141 -7.36 17.32 1.19
N ASP A 142 -6.85 16.21 0.65
CA ASP A 142 -6.32 16.15 -0.72
C ASP A 142 -7.38 15.61 -1.69
N GLY A 143 -8.06 14.51 -1.31
CA GLY A 143 -9.04 13.79 -2.11
C GLY A 143 -8.53 12.52 -2.77
N HIS A 144 -7.22 12.28 -2.76
CA HIS A 144 -6.65 11.05 -3.31
C HIS A 144 -7.11 9.80 -2.57
N GLY A 145 -7.09 9.79 -1.24
CA GLY A 145 -7.53 8.65 -0.44
C GLY A 145 -9.02 8.33 -0.63
N THR A 146 -9.86 9.36 -0.73
CA THR A 146 -11.28 9.24 -1.08
C THR A 146 -11.47 8.60 -2.46
N HIS A 147 -10.67 9.00 -3.45
CA HIS A 147 -10.71 8.42 -4.79
C HIS A 147 -10.28 6.95 -4.80
N CYS A 148 -9.20 6.62 -4.08
CA CYS A 148 -8.74 5.24 -3.93
C CYS A 148 -9.78 4.36 -3.22
N ALA A 149 -10.33 4.82 -2.10
CA ALA A 149 -11.40 4.13 -1.37
C ALA A 149 -12.65 3.89 -2.25
N GLY A 150 -13.06 4.90 -3.02
CA GLY A 150 -14.18 4.79 -3.96
C GLY A 150 -13.96 3.73 -5.04
N THR A 151 -12.73 3.58 -5.53
CA THR A 151 -12.38 2.57 -6.54
C THR A 151 -12.45 1.16 -5.94
N ILE A 152 -12.10 0.99 -4.66
CA ILE A 152 -12.16 -0.31 -4.02
C ILE A 152 -13.60 -0.69 -3.66
N PHE A 153 -14.28 0.12 -2.85
CA PHE A 153 -15.55 -0.27 -2.21
C PHE A 153 -16.68 0.78 -2.38
N GLY A 154 -16.49 1.75 -3.27
CA GLY A 154 -17.51 2.74 -3.60
C GLY A 154 -18.77 2.12 -4.17
N GLN A 155 -19.91 2.47 -3.59
CA GLN A 155 -21.24 2.05 -4.03
C GLN A 155 -21.64 2.75 -5.33
N THR A 156 -22.78 2.33 -5.88
CA THR A 156 -23.40 3.05 -7.01
C THR A 156 -23.97 4.37 -6.50
N VAL A 157 -23.50 5.49 -7.07
CA VAL A 157 -24.03 6.82 -6.77
C VAL A 157 -24.60 7.40 -8.06
N ASN A 158 -25.85 7.87 -8.01
CA ASN A 158 -26.54 8.45 -9.18
C ASN A 158 -26.51 7.54 -10.42
N GLY A 159 -26.69 6.23 -10.24
CA GLY A 159 -26.66 5.25 -11.32
C GLY A 159 -25.26 4.90 -11.87
N THR A 160 -24.19 5.46 -11.28
CA THR A 160 -22.80 5.18 -11.68
C THR A 160 -22.10 4.31 -10.66
N ARG A 161 -21.63 3.11 -11.08
CA ARG A 161 -20.82 2.21 -10.24
C ARG A 161 -19.33 2.51 -10.42
N ILE A 162 -18.66 2.82 -9.31
CA ILE A 162 -17.21 3.10 -9.27
C ILE A 162 -16.38 2.01 -8.55
N GLY A 163 -16.99 1.26 -7.62
CA GLY A 163 -16.29 0.27 -6.81
C GLY A 163 -16.17 -1.11 -7.44
N VAL A 164 -15.00 -1.72 -7.26
CA VAL A 164 -14.71 -3.12 -7.61
C VAL A 164 -15.39 -4.08 -6.64
N ALA A 165 -15.17 -3.92 -5.34
CA ALA A 165 -15.65 -4.77 -4.25
C ALA A 165 -16.72 -4.07 -3.39
N THR A 166 -17.91 -3.90 -3.96
CA THR A 166 -19.04 -3.18 -3.34
C THR A 166 -19.65 -3.86 -2.11
N GLY A 167 -19.30 -5.12 -1.84
CA GLY A 167 -19.71 -5.89 -0.68
C GLY A 167 -18.84 -5.68 0.57
N VAL A 168 -17.74 -4.93 0.48
CA VAL A 168 -16.92 -4.57 1.65
C VAL A 168 -17.73 -3.70 2.60
N ARG A 169 -17.92 -4.16 3.84
CA ARG A 169 -18.71 -3.47 4.87
C ARG A 169 -17.88 -2.88 6.01
N LYS A 170 -16.59 -3.20 6.09
CA LYS A 170 -15.66 -2.63 7.07
C LYS A 170 -14.41 -2.16 6.35
N ALA A 171 -14.11 -0.87 6.47
CA ALA A 171 -12.93 -0.25 5.89
C ALA A 171 -12.08 0.43 6.97
N LEU A 172 -10.76 0.26 6.89
CA LEU A 172 -9.78 0.91 7.76
C LEU A 172 -9.06 1.99 6.97
N ILE A 173 -9.12 3.23 7.42
CA ILE A 173 -8.53 4.37 6.71
C ILE A 173 -7.43 4.95 7.57
N GLY A 174 -6.19 4.62 7.21
CA GLY A 174 -5.01 5.20 7.85
C GLY A 174 -4.57 6.42 7.07
N LYS A 175 -4.70 7.61 7.65
CA LYS A 175 -4.11 8.81 7.05
C LYS A 175 -2.61 8.80 7.35
N VAL A 176 -1.80 8.54 6.32
CA VAL A 176 -0.33 8.44 6.42
C VAL A 176 0.38 9.50 5.58
N LEU A 177 -0.37 10.25 4.78
CA LEU A 177 0.10 11.39 4.00
C LEU A 177 -0.73 12.62 4.34
N GLY A 178 -0.06 13.69 4.74
CA GLY A 178 -0.63 15.00 5.02
C GLY A 178 -0.27 16.03 3.94
N GLU A 179 -0.42 17.31 4.26
CA GLU A 179 -0.13 18.42 3.33
C GLU A 179 1.34 18.40 2.85
N ASN A 180 2.25 17.97 3.74
CA ASN A 180 3.69 17.92 3.48
C ASN A 180 4.21 16.50 3.18
N GLY A 181 3.31 15.58 2.81
CA GLY A 181 3.62 14.16 2.67
C GLY A 181 3.60 13.43 4.01
N GLY A 182 4.43 12.39 4.15
CA GLY A 182 4.49 11.56 5.35
C GLY A 182 5.89 11.01 5.62
N GLY A 183 5.99 10.07 6.55
CA GLY A 183 7.24 9.40 6.90
C GLY A 183 7.07 7.88 6.89
N SER A 184 8.15 7.14 6.65
CA SER A 184 8.12 5.68 6.65
C SER A 184 7.66 5.10 8.00
N ALA A 185 7.94 5.79 9.11
CA ALA A 185 7.46 5.44 10.44
C ALA A 185 5.92 5.40 10.53
N GLY A 186 5.26 6.41 9.96
CA GLY A 186 3.79 6.49 9.91
C GLY A 186 3.19 5.32 9.13
N ILE A 187 3.80 4.94 8.00
CA ILE A 187 3.36 3.80 7.19
C ILE A 187 3.50 2.49 7.96
N VAL A 188 4.65 2.24 8.57
CA VAL A 188 4.91 1.00 9.33
C VAL A 188 3.90 0.88 10.50
N ASN A 189 3.66 1.97 11.22
CA ASN A 189 2.66 2.02 12.29
C ASN A 189 1.24 1.78 11.78
N ALA A 190 0.90 2.33 10.62
CA ALA A 190 -0.42 2.17 10.01
C ALA A 190 -0.66 0.75 9.47
N VAL A 191 0.35 0.10 8.89
CA VAL A 191 0.29 -1.32 8.51
C VAL A 191 0.04 -2.19 9.74
N ASN A 192 0.80 -1.98 10.82
CA ASN A 192 0.61 -2.71 12.08
C ASN A 192 -0.80 -2.52 12.64
N TRP A 193 -1.28 -1.28 12.70
CA TRP A 193 -2.64 -0.96 13.13
C TRP A 193 -3.70 -1.63 12.25
N ALA A 194 -3.53 -1.63 10.93
CA ALA A 194 -4.48 -2.24 9.99
C ALA A 194 -4.56 -3.76 10.18
N VAL A 195 -3.43 -4.43 10.37
CA VAL A 195 -3.35 -5.88 10.67
C VAL A 195 -4.05 -6.20 11.98
N GLN A 196 -3.75 -5.45 13.05
CA GLN A 196 -4.39 -5.63 14.36
C GLN A 196 -5.91 -5.42 14.31
N ASN A 197 -6.39 -4.58 13.39
CA ASN A 197 -7.81 -4.31 13.18
C ASN A 197 -8.48 -5.25 12.15
N GLY A 198 -7.75 -6.27 11.71
CA GLY A 198 -8.26 -7.40 10.92
C GLY A 198 -8.26 -7.18 9.41
N ALA A 199 -7.44 -6.28 8.86
CA ALA A 199 -7.32 -6.08 7.43
C ALA A 199 -6.96 -7.37 6.68
N ASN A 200 -7.72 -7.71 5.64
CA ASN A 200 -7.37 -8.76 4.69
C ASN A 200 -6.53 -8.23 3.52
N VAL A 201 -6.74 -6.98 3.16
CA VAL A 201 -6.03 -6.30 2.06
C VAL A 201 -5.65 -4.91 2.54
N ILE A 202 -4.40 -4.52 2.34
CA ILE A 202 -3.90 -3.17 2.60
C ILE A 202 -3.44 -2.56 1.29
N SER A 203 -4.08 -1.48 0.87
CA SER A 203 -3.76 -0.72 -0.34
C SER A 203 -2.94 0.52 0.02
N MET A 204 -1.82 0.72 -0.67
CA MET A 204 -0.88 1.83 -0.46
C MET A 204 -0.50 2.49 -1.78
N SER A 205 -0.97 3.70 -2.00
CA SER A 205 -0.70 4.46 -3.24
C SER A 205 0.35 5.55 -3.01
N LEU A 206 1.52 5.14 -2.50
CA LEU A 206 2.57 6.01 -1.98
C LEU A 206 3.97 5.44 -2.25
N GLY A 207 5.00 6.28 -2.10
CA GLY A 207 6.39 5.87 -2.32
C GLY A 207 7.40 6.78 -1.61
N ILE A 208 8.66 6.35 -1.55
CA ILE A 208 9.74 7.16 -0.94
C ILE A 208 9.96 8.45 -1.75
N ASP A 209 9.99 9.60 -1.08
CA ASP A 209 10.39 10.86 -1.69
C ASP A 209 11.92 11.00 -1.71
N PHE A 210 12.57 10.18 -2.55
CA PHE A 210 14.03 10.18 -2.67
C PHE A 210 14.58 11.58 -3.04
N PRO A 211 14.02 12.31 -4.03
CA PRO A 211 14.47 13.67 -4.31
C PRO A 211 14.29 14.64 -3.12
N GLY A 212 13.17 14.53 -2.38
CA GLY A 212 12.96 15.34 -1.19
C GLY A 212 13.95 15.03 -0.07
N LEU A 213 14.33 13.76 0.10
CA LEU A 213 15.37 13.35 1.04
C LEU A 213 16.73 13.95 0.67
N VAL A 214 17.13 13.88 -0.61
CA VAL A 214 18.37 14.51 -1.09
C VAL A 214 18.37 16.01 -0.81
N LYS A 215 17.30 16.72 -1.19
CA LYS A 215 17.17 18.17 -0.95
C LYS A 215 17.23 18.54 0.54
N ARG A 216 16.62 17.72 1.40
CA ARG A 216 16.67 17.91 2.86
C ARG A 216 18.10 17.81 3.38
N LEU A 217 18.85 16.81 2.92
CA LEU A 217 20.25 16.60 3.28
C LEU A 217 21.14 17.74 2.77
N GLU A 218 20.97 18.18 1.52
CA GLU A 218 21.67 19.36 0.99
C GLU A 218 21.36 20.63 1.79
N GLY A 219 20.09 20.83 2.16
CA GLY A 219 19.65 21.95 3.00
C GLY A 219 20.28 21.95 4.40
N SER A 220 20.77 20.81 4.88
CA SER A 220 21.55 20.71 6.13
C SER A 220 23.05 21.03 5.96
N GLY A 221 23.48 21.41 4.75
CA GLY A 221 24.87 21.75 4.42
C GLY A 221 25.70 20.59 3.87
N MET A 222 25.07 19.45 3.55
CA MET A 222 25.75 18.30 2.97
C MET A 222 26.05 18.52 1.47
N PRO A 223 27.26 18.21 0.98
CA PRO A 223 27.54 18.20 -0.46
C PRO A 223 26.63 17.22 -1.21
N THR A 224 26.24 17.56 -2.44
CA THR A 224 25.27 16.79 -3.26
C THR A 224 25.65 15.31 -3.37
N GLU A 225 26.91 14.97 -3.64
CA GLU A 225 27.34 13.57 -3.78
C GLU A 225 27.14 12.77 -2.49
N LEU A 226 27.38 13.41 -1.34
CA LEU A 226 27.19 12.80 -0.03
C LEU A 226 25.69 12.71 0.32
N ALA A 227 24.91 13.74 -0.02
CA ALA A 227 23.46 13.76 0.18
C ALA A 227 22.77 12.65 -0.63
N VAL A 228 23.15 12.47 -1.89
CA VAL A 228 22.67 11.36 -2.73
C VAL A 228 23.07 10.00 -2.14
N SER A 229 24.32 9.86 -1.69
CA SER A 229 24.80 8.60 -1.11
C SER A 229 24.05 8.25 0.19
N LYS A 230 23.86 9.21 1.08
CA LYS A 230 23.12 9.03 2.34
C LYS A 230 21.63 8.77 2.09
N ALA A 231 21.03 9.41 1.08
CA ALA A 231 19.67 9.12 0.65
C ALA A 231 19.54 7.68 0.13
N LEU A 232 20.54 7.18 -0.62
CA LEU A 232 20.56 5.79 -1.10
C LEU A 232 20.69 4.78 0.04
N GLU A 233 21.46 5.09 1.08
CA GLU A 233 21.51 4.29 2.30
C GLU A 233 20.13 4.20 2.96
N GLY A 234 19.45 5.34 3.14
CA GLY A 234 18.09 5.39 3.69
C GLY A 234 17.07 4.64 2.84
N TYR A 235 17.14 4.79 1.52
CA TYR A 235 16.31 4.08 0.56
C TYR A 235 16.49 2.56 0.69
N ARG A 236 17.73 2.07 0.67
CA ARG A 236 18.05 0.63 0.81
C ARG A 236 17.60 0.09 2.17
N ALA A 237 17.85 0.83 3.25
CA ALA A 237 17.45 0.42 4.59
C ALA A 237 15.91 0.31 4.70
N ASN A 238 15.16 1.20 4.03
CA ASN A 238 13.70 1.14 4.04
C ASN A 238 13.14 0.02 3.15
N VAL A 239 13.80 -0.38 2.05
CA VAL A 239 13.46 -1.62 1.34
C VAL A 239 13.53 -2.82 2.30
N GLN A 240 14.64 -2.95 3.02
CA GLN A 240 14.82 -4.04 3.99
C GLN A 240 13.81 -3.96 5.14
N LEU A 241 13.50 -2.75 5.63
CA LEU A 241 12.47 -2.53 6.64
C LEU A 241 11.10 -3.04 6.17
N PHE A 242 10.69 -2.68 4.95
CA PHE A 242 9.40 -3.10 4.39
C PHE A 242 9.35 -4.61 4.12
N GLU A 243 10.45 -5.22 3.65
CA GLU A 243 10.56 -6.69 3.52
C GLU A 243 10.36 -7.39 4.87
N LYS A 244 11.02 -6.89 5.92
CA LYS A 244 10.89 -7.43 7.28
C LYS A 244 9.48 -7.23 7.82
N LEU A 245 8.89 -6.06 7.63
CA LEU A 245 7.49 -5.81 7.97
C LEU A 245 6.57 -6.81 7.27
N ALA A 246 6.71 -7.01 5.96
CA ALA A 246 5.88 -7.94 5.20
C ALA A 246 6.08 -9.40 5.65
N GLN A 247 7.31 -9.81 5.96
CA GLN A 247 7.61 -11.13 6.54
C GLN A 247 6.88 -11.32 7.88
N LEU A 248 6.87 -10.29 8.73
CA LEU A 248 6.22 -10.34 10.03
C LEU A 248 4.69 -10.33 9.91
N VAL A 249 4.11 -9.56 8.99
CA VAL A 249 2.68 -9.61 8.66
C VAL A 249 2.27 -11.01 8.20
N ARG A 250 3.07 -11.65 7.34
CA ARG A 250 2.82 -13.04 6.89
C ARG A 250 2.94 -14.03 8.04
N ALA A 251 3.97 -13.92 8.89
CA ALA A 251 4.14 -14.80 10.04
C ALA A 251 3.01 -14.62 11.08
N GLY A 252 2.47 -13.41 11.19
CA GLY A 252 1.36 -13.07 12.09
C GLY A 252 0.00 -13.63 11.66
N SER A 253 -0.16 -14.16 10.43
CA SER A 253 -1.46 -14.62 9.92
C SER A 253 -2.02 -15.87 10.61
N GLY A 254 -1.26 -16.50 11.51
CA GLY A 254 -1.78 -17.54 12.41
C GLY A 254 -2.54 -16.97 13.62
N PHE A 255 -2.30 -15.71 13.94
CA PHE A 255 -2.91 -14.98 15.07
C PHE A 255 -3.92 -13.94 14.59
N PHE A 256 -3.66 -13.33 13.43
CA PHE A 256 -4.53 -12.39 12.76
C PHE A 256 -5.12 -13.00 11.49
N GLN A 257 -6.04 -12.27 10.85
CA GLN A 257 -6.54 -12.66 9.54
C GLN A 257 -5.41 -12.62 8.49
N PRO A 258 -5.46 -13.47 7.45
CA PRO A 258 -4.57 -13.36 6.30
C PRO A 258 -4.64 -11.96 5.68
N THR A 259 -3.47 -11.30 5.57
CA THR A 259 -3.34 -9.94 5.04
C THR A 259 -2.42 -9.91 3.82
N LEU A 260 -2.85 -9.24 2.75
CA LEU A 260 -2.05 -8.94 1.57
C LEU A 260 -1.68 -7.45 1.53
N LEU A 261 -0.43 -7.15 1.19
CA LEU A 261 0.08 -5.79 1.02
C LEU A 261 0.18 -5.47 -0.48
N ILE A 262 -0.46 -4.40 -0.93
CA ILE A 262 -0.53 -4.01 -2.34
C ILE A 262 -0.11 -2.55 -2.46
N ALA A 263 0.82 -2.26 -3.35
CA ALA A 263 1.36 -0.91 -3.49
C ALA A 263 1.60 -0.49 -4.96
N ALA A 264 1.48 0.82 -5.20
CA ALA A 264 1.66 1.42 -6.51
C ALA A 264 3.11 1.29 -7.01
N ALA A 265 3.31 1.00 -8.29
CA ALA A 265 4.65 0.88 -8.87
C ALA A 265 5.44 2.21 -8.87
N GLY A 266 4.75 3.35 -8.93
CA GLY A 266 5.35 4.68 -9.10
C GLY A 266 5.06 5.29 -10.47
N ASN A 267 5.16 6.61 -10.55
CA ASN A 267 4.74 7.44 -11.70
C ASN A 267 5.89 8.30 -12.27
N GLU A 268 7.15 7.93 -12.02
CA GLU A 268 8.32 8.74 -12.36
C GLU A 268 8.82 8.50 -13.79
N SER A 269 8.45 7.39 -14.43
CA SER A 269 8.80 7.13 -15.82
C SER A 269 8.24 8.23 -16.74
N ARG A 270 8.93 8.51 -17.84
CA ARG A 270 8.64 9.59 -18.79
C ARG A 270 8.75 9.08 -20.23
N ARG A 271 8.10 7.96 -20.51
CA ARG A 271 8.15 7.28 -21.82
C ARG A 271 7.56 8.11 -22.97
N ASN A 272 6.71 9.06 -22.64
CA ASN A 272 6.17 10.06 -23.58
C ASN A 272 7.22 11.10 -24.03
N VAL A 273 8.24 11.36 -23.21
CA VAL A 273 9.36 12.25 -23.55
C VAL A 273 10.43 11.48 -24.32
N ASN A 274 10.82 10.32 -23.81
CA ASN A 274 11.71 9.38 -24.47
C ASN A 274 11.32 7.97 -24.04
N PRO A 275 11.07 7.03 -24.96
CA PRO A 275 10.72 5.64 -24.61
C PRO A 275 11.71 4.95 -23.67
N GLN A 276 12.97 5.39 -23.62
CA GLN A 276 14.02 4.87 -22.74
C GLN A 276 14.02 5.50 -21.34
N PHE A 277 13.22 6.54 -21.09
CA PHE A 277 13.12 7.17 -19.77
C PHE A 277 12.15 6.40 -18.89
N GLU A 278 12.61 5.26 -18.43
CA GLU A 278 11.92 4.39 -17.50
C GLU A 278 12.73 4.22 -16.22
N ILE A 279 12.02 4.06 -15.10
CA ILE A 279 12.62 3.65 -13.84
C ILE A 279 11.86 2.46 -13.25
N ALA A 280 12.55 1.70 -12.41
CA ALA A 280 11.98 0.53 -11.76
C ALA A 280 10.97 0.91 -10.65
N VAL A 281 10.13 -0.06 -10.28
CA VAL A 281 9.22 0.02 -9.12
C VAL A 281 9.92 0.63 -7.89
N SER A 282 9.24 1.56 -7.22
CA SER A 282 9.75 2.21 -6.01
C SER A 282 9.27 1.54 -4.72
N PRO A 283 9.96 1.71 -3.58
CA PRO A 283 9.51 1.23 -2.28
C PRO A 283 8.28 2.04 -1.80
N PRO A 284 7.33 1.39 -1.12
CA PRO A 284 7.43 0.03 -0.58
C PRO A 284 7.16 -1.09 -1.61
N ALA A 285 6.59 -0.78 -2.77
CA ALA A 285 6.09 -1.76 -3.73
C ALA A 285 7.15 -2.75 -4.27
N VAL A 286 8.43 -2.36 -4.34
CA VAL A 286 9.53 -3.23 -4.78
C VAL A 286 9.93 -4.29 -3.76
N SER A 287 9.52 -4.12 -2.50
CA SER A 287 9.95 -4.94 -1.37
C SER A 287 9.28 -6.32 -1.40
N ASP A 288 10.04 -7.39 -1.15
CA ASP A 288 9.47 -8.75 -1.08
C ASP A 288 8.28 -8.82 -0.10
N GLY A 289 7.18 -9.42 -0.57
CA GLY A 289 5.93 -9.49 0.16
C GLY A 289 4.89 -8.43 -0.19
N PHE A 290 5.25 -7.43 -0.99
CA PHE A 290 4.30 -6.48 -1.57
C PHE A 290 3.92 -6.93 -2.98
N ILE A 291 2.67 -6.67 -3.36
CA ILE A 291 2.21 -6.78 -4.75
C ILE A 291 2.33 -5.40 -5.39
N SER A 292 3.33 -5.23 -6.27
CA SER A 292 3.51 -4.01 -7.05
C SER A 292 2.55 -3.96 -8.24
N VAL A 293 1.97 -2.78 -8.47
CA VAL A 293 0.90 -2.58 -9.46
C VAL A 293 1.27 -1.54 -10.52
N ALA A 294 1.35 -1.97 -11.78
CA ALA A 294 1.48 -1.10 -12.94
C ALA A 294 0.13 -0.54 -13.42
N ALA A 295 0.17 0.61 -14.11
CA ALA A 295 -1.00 1.29 -14.64
C ALA A 295 -1.24 0.97 -16.11
N LEU A 296 -2.47 0.57 -16.43
CA LEU A 296 -2.95 0.39 -17.80
C LEU A 296 -3.97 1.48 -18.16
N GLY A 297 -3.89 1.98 -19.39
CA GLY A 297 -4.95 2.75 -20.02
C GLY A 297 -5.73 1.93 -21.03
N GLN A 298 -6.93 2.38 -21.37
CA GLN A 298 -7.80 1.76 -22.36
C GLN A 298 -7.88 2.60 -23.64
N SER A 299 -7.81 1.93 -24.79
CA SER A 299 -8.15 2.48 -26.10
C SER A 299 -9.01 1.46 -26.85
N GLY A 300 -10.31 1.73 -26.94
CA GLY A 300 -11.28 0.74 -27.45
C GLY A 300 -11.30 -0.52 -26.57
N THR A 301 -11.01 -1.68 -27.16
CA THR A 301 -10.93 -2.97 -26.45
C THR A 301 -9.51 -3.35 -26.03
N GLN A 302 -8.52 -2.53 -26.37
CA GLN A 302 -7.11 -2.77 -26.07
C GLN A 302 -6.65 -1.98 -24.86
N PHE A 303 -5.63 -2.50 -24.20
CA PHE A 303 -4.96 -1.88 -23.06
C PHE A 303 -3.49 -1.62 -23.36
N SER A 304 -2.96 -0.53 -22.86
CA SER A 304 -1.54 -0.18 -22.98
C SER A 304 -0.98 0.26 -21.64
N VAL A 305 0.31 -0.03 -21.43
CA VAL A 305 1.05 0.46 -20.26
C VAL A 305 1.09 1.98 -20.32
N ALA A 306 0.69 2.63 -19.22
CA ALA A 306 0.71 4.07 -19.14
C ALA A 306 2.17 4.58 -19.20
N PRO A 307 2.46 5.66 -19.95
CA PRO A 307 3.83 6.12 -20.17
C PRO A 307 4.54 6.62 -18.89
N PHE A 308 3.77 6.89 -17.83
CA PHE A 308 4.28 7.27 -16.51
C PHE A 308 4.57 6.08 -15.60
N SER A 309 4.02 4.89 -15.89
CA SER A 309 4.13 3.72 -15.01
C SER A 309 5.58 3.26 -14.94
N ASN A 310 6.09 3.09 -13.72
CA ASN A 310 7.38 2.42 -13.52
C ASN A 310 7.33 0.96 -13.95
N THR A 311 8.47 0.43 -14.37
CA THR A 311 8.62 -0.93 -14.91
C THR A 311 9.01 -1.93 -13.82
N GLY A 312 8.73 -3.23 -14.03
CA GLY A 312 9.03 -4.30 -13.09
C GLY A 312 7.91 -4.61 -12.08
N ALA A 313 6.66 -4.29 -12.41
CA ALA A 313 5.52 -4.61 -11.55
C ALA A 313 5.16 -6.11 -11.59
N ILE A 314 4.58 -6.63 -10.50
CA ILE A 314 4.15 -8.04 -10.42
C ILE A 314 2.84 -8.25 -11.19
N VAL A 315 1.94 -7.27 -11.12
CA VAL A 315 0.66 -7.27 -11.83
C VAL A 315 0.34 -5.87 -12.36
N ALA A 316 -0.71 -5.78 -13.18
CA ALA A 316 -1.23 -4.52 -13.69
C ALA A 316 -2.72 -4.34 -13.39
N GLY A 317 -3.17 -3.09 -13.39
CA GLY A 317 -4.58 -2.72 -13.23
C GLY A 317 -4.94 -1.44 -13.98
N PRO A 318 -6.25 -1.13 -14.12
CA PRO A 318 -6.73 0.12 -14.71
C PRO A 318 -6.22 1.36 -13.97
N GLY A 319 -5.43 2.21 -14.63
CA GLY A 319 -4.79 3.36 -14.01
C GLY A 319 -4.83 4.66 -14.81
N VAL A 320 -5.59 4.73 -15.91
CA VAL A 320 -5.72 5.97 -16.72
C VAL A 320 -7.19 6.36 -16.82
N ASN A 321 -7.51 7.62 -16.54
CA ASN A 321 -8.87 8.15 -16.55
C ASN A 321 -9.83 7.33 -15.69
N ILE A 322 -9.44 7.06 -14.44
CA ILE A 322 -10.23 6.30 -13.50
C ILE A 322 -11.20 7.21 -12.77
N LEU A 323 -12.49 6.99 -13.02
CA LEU A 323 -13.59 7.68 -12.35
C LEU A 323 -13.82 7.10 -10.94
N SER A 324 -13.78 7.95 -9.91
CA SER A 324 -14.10 7.56 -8.54
C SER A 324 -14.60 8.75 -7.71
N ALA A 325 -14.90 8.52 -6.43
CA ALA A 325 -15.44 9.49 -5.49
C ALA A 325 -14.50 10.69 -5.29
N LYS A 326 -15.11 11.87 -5.08
CA LYS A 326 -14.43 13.13 -4.78
C LYS A 326 -14.91 13.69 -3.43
N PRO A 327 -14.03 14.25 -2.59
CA PRO A 327 -14.47 14.94 -1.37
C PRO A 327 -15.49 16.04 -1.65
N GLY A 328 -16.46 16.18 -0.76
CA GLY A 328 -17.57 17.13 -0.91
C GLY A 328 -18.68 16.66 -1.87
N GLY A 329 -18.54 15.47 -2.46
CA GLY A 329 -19.54 14.86 -3.33
C GLY A 329 -19.13 14.77 -4.80
N GLY A 330 -19.77 13.83 -5.49
CA GLY A 330 -19.60 13.62 -6.93
C GLY A 330 -18.38 12.79 -7.29
N PHE A 331 -17.83 13.01 -8.47
CA PHE A 331 -16.77 12.17 -9.01
C PHE A 331 -15.60 13.00 -9.56
N ALA A 332 -14.42 12.40 -9.50
CA ALA A 332 -13.21 12.87 -10.18
C ALA A 332 -12.60 11.74 -11.00
N SER A 333 -11.99 12.10 -12.13
CA SER A 333 -11.15 11.21 -12.94
C SER A 333 -9.69 11.46 -12.59
N MET A 334 -8.95 10.40 -12.27
CA MET A 334 -7.53 10.46 -12.00
C MET A 334 -6.75 9.41 -12.79
N SER A 335 -5.50 9.72 -13.12
CA SER A 335 -4.59 8.80 -13.82
C SER A 335 -3.33 8.57 -12.98
N GLY A 336 -2.98 7.33 -12.69
CA GLY A 336 -1.78 6.96 -11.92
C GLY A 336 -1.73 5.48 -11.59
N THR A 337 -0.54 4.96 -11.25
CA THR A 337 -0.42 3.63 -10.61
C THR A 337 -1.17 3.57 -9.27
N SER A 338 -1.35 4.73 -8.64
CA SER A 338 -2.24 4.95 -7.49
C SER A 338 -3.72 4.68 -7.75
N MET A 339 -4.18 4.72 -9.00
CA MET A 339 -5.55 4.34 -9.37
C MET A 339 -5.64 2.89 -9.83
N ALA A 340 -4.53 2.30 -10.31
CA ALA A 340 -4.45 0.87 -10.60
C ALA A 340 -4.42 0.03 -9.33
N THR A 341 -3.67 0.48 -8.32
CA THR A 341 -3.53 -0.18 -7.01
C THR A 341 -4.88 -0.50 -6.34
N PRO A 342 -5.84 0.44 -6.21
CA PRO A 342 -7.14 0.14 -5.63
C PRO A 342 -8.01 -0.81 -6.48
N HIS A 343 -7.84 -0.87 -7.80
CA HIS A 343 -8.48 -1.93 -8.58
C HIS A 343 -7.95 -3.30 -8.17
N VAL A 344 -6.63 -3.45 -8.07
CA VAL A 344 -6.00 -4.71 -7.63
C VAL A 344 -6.39 -5.06 -6.19
N ALA A 345 -6.49 -4.07 -5.30
CA ALA A 345 -6.97 -4.28 -3.94
C ALA A 345 -8.43 -4.74 -3.87
N GLY A 346 -9.30 -4.17 -4.69
CA GLY A 346 -10.67 -4.66 -4.84
C GLY A 346 -10.73 -6.09 -5.36
N ILE A 347 -9.93 -6.43 -6.37
CA ILE A 347 -9.86 -7.79 -6.92
C ILE A 347 -9.32 -8.78 -5.89
N ALA A 348 -8.32 -8.38 -5.10
CA ALA A 348 -7.84 -9.17 -3.97
C ALA A 348 -8.94 -9.41 -2.94
N ALA A 349 -9.82 -8.44 -2.67
CA ALA A 349 -10.96 -8.64 -1.81
C ALA A 349 -11.96 -9.66 -2.39
N LEU A 350 -12.26 -9.60 -3.69
CA LEU A 350 -13.13 -10.59 -4.34
C LEU A 350 -12.56 -12.02 -4.25
N TRP A 351 -11.26 -12.19 -4.54
CA TRP A 351 -10.58 -13.48 -4.38
C TRP A 351 -10.54 -13.95 -2.92
N ALA A 352 -10.35 -13.03 -1.98
CA ALA A 352 -10.33 -13.36 -0.56
C ALA A 352 -11.70 -13.86 -0.07
N GLU A 353 -12.80 -13.30 -0.58
CA GLU A 353 -14.16 -13.81 -0.32
C GLU A 353 -14.30 -15.25 -0.82
N GLN A 354 -13.95 -15.51 -2.07
CA GLN A 354 -14.05 -16.85 -2.67
C GLN A 354 -13.18 -17.87 -1.91
N LEU A 355 -11.93 -17.54 -1.61
CA LEU A 355 -11.01 -18.42 -0.90
C LEU A 355 -11.48 -18.71 0.52
N ARG A 356 -12.09 -17.73 1.19
CA ARG A 356 -12.67 -17.91 2.52
C ARG A 356 -13.88 -18.83 2.49
N ALA A 357 -14.78 -18.65 1.53
CA ALA A 357 -15.93 -19.54 1.35
C ALA A 357 -15.50 -21.00 1.15
N ASN A 358 -14.32 -21.20 0.55
CA ASN A 358 -13.72 -22.53 0.35
C ASN A 358 -12.82 -23.00 1.50
N GLY A 359 -12.69 -22.24 2.59
CA GLY A 359 -11.87 -22.62 3.76
C GLY A 359 -10.36 -22.64 3.53
N VAL A 360 -9.87 -22.00 2.46
CA VAL A 360 -8.46 -22.03 2.05
C VAL A 360 -7.81 -20.65 2.00
N LEU A 361 -8.43 -19.63 2.62
CA LEU A 361 -7.86 -18.28 2.69
C LEU A 361 -6.58 -18.30 3.53
N SER A 362 -5.46 -17.97 2.90
CA SER A 362 -4.15 -17.74 3.52
C SER A 362 -3.42 -16.66 2.71
N PRO A 363 -2.36 -16.03 3.26
CA PRO A 363 -1.59 -15.05 2.48
C PRO A 363 -1.05 -15.67 1.19
N GLY A 364 -0.51 -16.89 1.25
CA GLY A 364 0.07 -17.57 0.10
C GLY A 364 -0.97 -17.91 -0.98
N THR A 365 -2.13 -18.46 -0.59
CA THR A 365 -3.19 -18.80 -1.55
C THR A 365 -3.83 -17.55 -2.17
N LEU A 366 -4.00 -16.48 -1.40
CA LEU A 366 -4.51 -15.20 -1.91
C LEU A 366 -3.53 -14.56 -2.90
N THR A 367 -2.25 -14.47 -2.55
CA THR A 367 -1.19 -13.99 -3.44
C THR A 367 -1.15 -14.79 -4.73
N ALA A 368 -1.11 -16.13 -4.63
CA ALA A 368 -1.04 -16.99 -5.80
C ALA A 368 -2.26 -16.83 -6.73
N ARG A 369 -3.48 -16.72 -6.18
CA ARG A 369 -4.69 -16.50 -6.98
C ARG A 369 -4.70 -15.14 -7.65
N LEU A 370 -4.32 -14.08 -6.94
CA LEU A 370 -4.27 -12.74 -7.50
C LEU A 370 -3.29 -12.66 -8.67
N ILE A 371 -2.06 -13.15 -8.48
CA ILE A 371 -1.02 -13.16 -9.51
C ILE A 371 -1.45 -14.03 -10.70
N ALA A 372 -1.99 -15.22 -10.46
CA ALA A 372 -2.44 -16.14 -11.51
C ALA A 372 -3.68 -15.63 -12.28
N SER A 373 -4.41 -14.64 -11.74
CA SER A 373 -5.56 -14.02 -12.43
C SER A 373 -5.14 -13.01 -13.50
N GLY A 374 -3.85 -12.67 -13.58
CA GLY A 374 -3.31 -11.76 -14.59
C GLY A 374 -3.53 -12.27 -16.00
N VAL A 375 -4.02 -11.39 -16.89
CA VAL A 375 -4.19 -11.69 -18.31
C VAL A 375 -3.55 -10.63 -19.20
N THR A 376 -3.01 -11.07 -20.33
CA THR A 376 -2.34 -10.21 -21.32
C THR A 376 -3.08 -10.13 -22.66
N GLY A 377 -4.18 -10.87 -22.83
CA GLY A 377 -4.84 -11.05 -24.14
C GLY A 377 -5.38 -9.79 -24.81
N ASN A 378 -5.62 -8.71 -24.05
CA ASN A 378 -6.08 -7.42 -24.57
C ASN A 378 -4.97 -6.35 -24.55
N LEU A 379 -3.73 -6.69 -24.17
CA LEU A 379 -2.61 -5.76 -24.25
C LEU A 379 -2.21 -5.53 -25.70
N VAL A 380 -1.86 -4.28 -26.03
CA VAL A 380 -1.34 -3.92 -27.36
C VAL A 380 -0.11 -4.75 -27.72
N SER A 381 0.05 -5.11 -28.99
CA SER A 381 1.21 -5.91 -29.42
C SER A 381 2.53 -5.17 -29.20
N GLY A 382 3.57 -5.89 -28.81
CA GLY A 382 4.89 -5.32 -28.55
C GLY A 382 5.04 -4.65 -27.18
N PHE A 383 4.12 -4.89 -26.24
CA PHE A 383 4.32 -4.50 -24.84
C PHE A 383 5.51 -5.25 -24.23
N ASP A 384 6.21 -4.62 -23.28
CA ASP A 384 7.24 -5.29 -22.49
C ASP A 384 6.57 -6.12 -21.38
N PRO A 385 6.75 -7.45 -21.35
CA PRO A 385 6.22 -8.29 -20.26
C PRO A 385 6.70 -7.87 -18.87
N PHE A 386 7.88 -7.25 -18.78
CA PHE A 386 8.42 -6.77 -17.50
C PHE A 386 7.61 -5.60 -16.92
N ASP A 387 6.88 -4.85 -17.75
CA ASP A 387 6.05 -3.74 -17.28
C ASP A 387 4.82 -4.18 -16.49
N VAL A 388 4.25 -5.32 -16.86
CA VAL A 388 2.92 -5.74 -16.40
C VAL A 388 2.95 -7.01 -15.56
N GLY A 389 4.11 -7.66 -15.45
CA GLY A 389 4.26 -8.94 -14.79
C GLY A 389 3.31 -9.98 -15.37
N THR A 390 2.37 -10.49 -14.58
CA THR A 390 1.38 -11.46 -15.08
C THR A 390 0.24 -10.84 -15.91
N GLY A 391 0.19 -9.51 -16.02
CA GLY A 391 -0.83 -8.79 -16.79
C GLY A 391 -1.92 -8.19 -15.91
N MET A 392 -3.05 -7.84 -16.53
CA MET A 392 -4.17 -7.21 -15.84
C MET A 392 -4.89 -8.24 -14.97
N VAL A 393 -4.98 -8.01 -13.66
CA VAL A 393 -5.71 -8.91 -12.75
C VAL A 393 -7.20 -8.97 -13.08
N ARG A 394 -7.82 -10.12 -12.81
CA ARG A 394 -9.24 -10.36 -13.09
C ARG A 394 -9.99 -10.84 -11.85
N ALA A 395 -11.25 -10.44 -11.76
CA ALA A 395 -12.16 -10.85 -10.71
C ALA A 395 -12.47 -12.35 -10.85
N PRO A 396 -12.65 -13.07 -9.73
CA PRO A 396 -13.20 -14.44 -9.78
C PRO A 396 -14.59 -14.42 -10.45
N GLN A 397 -14.87 -15.46 -11.24
CA GLN A 397 -16.12 -15.64 -11.98
C GLN A 397 -16.89 -16.86 -11.49
#